data_AF-U3TAC5-F1
#
_entry.id   AF-U3TAC5-F1
#
_cell.length_a   1.000
_cell.length_b   1.000
_cell.length_c   1.000
_cell.angle_alpha   90.00
_cell.angle_beta   90.00
_cell.angle_gamma   90.00
#
_symmetry.space_group_name_H-M   'P 1'
#
loop_
_entity.id
_entity.type
_entity.pdbx_description
1 polymer ?
#
loop_
_entity_poly.entity_id
_entity_poly.type
_entity_poly.pdbx_seq_one_letter_code
_entity_poly.pdbx_strand_id
1 'polypeptide(L)'
;MIQVLLVTICLAVFPYQGSSIILESGNVNDYEVVYPRKVTALPKRAVQQKYEDAMQYELKVNGEPVVLHLEKNKGLFSEDYSETHYSPDGREITTYPSVEDHCYYHGRIHNDADSTASISACDGLKGYFKLQGETYLIEPLKL
;
A
#
# COMPACT_ATOMS: atom_id res chain seq x y z
N MET A 1 11.01 22.22 -36.55
CA MET A 1 11.85 21.11 -37.06
C MET A 1 13.05 20.79 -36.16
N ILE A 2 13.83 21.78 -35.70
CA ILE A 2 15.04 21.56 -34.86
C ILE A 2 14.72 20.98 -33.46
N GLN A 3 13.63 21.43 -32.82
CA GLN A 3 13.21 20.91 -31.50
C GLN A 3 12.84 19.41 -31.53
N VAL A 4 12.21 18.95 -32.61
CA VAL A 4 11.83 17.54 -32.77
C VAL A 4 13.08 16.66 -32.89
N LEU A 5 14.09 17.15 -33.63
CA LEU A 5 15.37 16.47 -33.78
C LEU A 5 16.08 16.30 -32.43
N LEU A 6 16.09 17.36 -31.60
CA LEU A 6 16.70 17.32 -30.26
C LEU A 6 16.04 16.30 -29.33
N VAL A 7 14.71 16.21 -29.34
CA VAL A 7 13.97 15.23 -28.53
C VAL A 7 14.25 13.80 -29.02
N THR A 8 14.29 13.57 -30.34
CA THR A 8 14.64 12.26 -30.90
C THR A 8 16.07 11.84 -30.59
N ILE A 9 17.02 12.79 -30.58
CA ILE A 9 18.41 12.53 -30.20
C ILE A 9 18.52 12.20 -28.70
N CYS A 10 17.81 12.92 -27.83
CA CYS A 10 17.79 12.59 -26.41
C CYS A 10 17.29 11.16 -26.13
N LEU A 11 16.20 10.73 -26.77
CA LEU A 11 15.67 9.37 -26.59
C LEU A 11 16.57 8.27 -27.16
N ALA A 12 17.35 8.57 -28.21
CA ALA A 12 18.28 7.62 -28.84
C ALA A 12 19.63 7.52 -28.10
N VAL A 13 20.10 8.63 -27.50
CA VAL A 13 21.40 8.69 -26.80
C VAL A 13 21.27 8.34 -25.32
N PHE A 14 20.11 8.61 -24.71
CA PHE A 14 19.78 8.23 -23.35
C PHE A 14 18.60 7.24 -23.39
N PRO A 15 18.83 5.96 -23.73
CA PRO A 15 17.80 4.95 -23.46
C PRO A 15 17.45 5.07 -21.98
N TYR A 16 16.16 5.23 -21.67
CA TYR A 16 15.65 5.23 -20.30
C TYR A 16 16.11 3.90 -19.68
N GLN A 17 17.24 3.93 -18.96
CA GLN A 17 17.65 2.82 -18.13
C GLN A 17 16.71 2.86 -16.94
N GLY A 18 15.54 2.24 -17.11
CA GLY A 18 14.68 1.89 -15.99
C GLY A 18 15.51 0.98 -15.11
N SER A 19 16.09 1.54 -14.05
CA SER A 19 16.73 0.75 -13.03
C SER A 19 15.63 0.11 -12.21
N SER A 20 15.34 -1.16 -12.48
CA SER A 20 14.54 -1.97 -11.58
C SER A 20 15.46 -2.42 -10.45
N ILE A 21 15.39 -1.73 -9.31
CA ILE A 21 15.92 -2.29 -8.07
C ILE A 21 15.02 -3.46 -7.71
N ILE A 22 15.49 -4.68 -7.97
CA ILE A 22 14.90 -5.86 -7.34
C ILE A 22 15.29 -5.73 -5.87
N LEU A 23 14.34 -5.33 -5.04
CA LEU A 23 14.46 -5.51 -3.60
C LEU A 23 14.42 -7.02 -3.38
N GLU A 24 15.59 -7.67 -3.47
CA GLU A 24 15.75 -8.97 -2.84
C GLU A 24 15.35 -8.76 -1.38
N SER A 25 14.34 -9.49 -0.94
CA SER A 25 14.07 -9.66 0.47
C SER A 25 15.29 -10.38 1.04
N GLY A 26 16.35 -9.62 1.35
CA GLY A 26 17.47 -10.09 2.13
C GLY A 26 16.93 -10.77 3.37
N ASN A 27 17.67 -11.74 3.90
CA ASN A 27 17.29 -12.41 5.13
C ASN A 27 17.17 -11.35 6.25
N VAL A 28 15.95 -10.84 6.50
CA VAL A 28 15.66 -9.76 7.45
C VAL A 28 15.74 -10.36 8.85
N ASN A 29 16.96 -10.57 9.32
CA ASN A 29 17.22 -11.04 10.68
C ASN A 29 17.18 -9.90 11.71
N ASP A 30 17.03 -8.66 11.25
CA ASP A 30 16.92 -7.47 12.08
C ASP A 30 15.49 -6.94 12.00
N TYR A 31 14.68 -7.29 13.01
CA TYR A 31 13.32 -6.80 13.17
C TYR A 31 13.07 -6.47 14.63
N GLU A 32 12.22 -5.47 14.85
CA GLU A 32 11.65 -5.18 16.16
C GLU A 32 10.22 -5.72 16.25
N VAL A 33 9.90 -6.34 17.38
CA VAL A 33 8.52 -6.74 17.67
C VAL A 33 7.79 -5.54 18.26
N VAL A 34 6.78 -5.07 17.54
CA VAL A 34 5.95 -3.93 17.94
C VAL A 34 4.49 -4.35 18.08
N TYR A 35 3.72 -3.56 18.82
CA TYR A 35 2.29 -3.79 19.05
C TYR A 35 1.50 -2.57 18.57
N PRO A 36 1.09 -2.52 17.29
CA PRO A 36 0.33 -1.41 16.74
C PRO A 36 -1.01 -1.24 17.47
N ARG A 37 -1.35 0.00 17.83
CA ARG A 37 -2.59 0.36 18.50
C ARG A 37 -3.44 1.21 17.59
N LYS A 38 -4.68 0.78 17.33
CA LYS A 38 -5.63 1.59 16.58
C LYS A 38 -6.06 2.80 17.42
N VAL A 39 -5.85 4.00 16.90
CA VAL A 39 -6.22 5.26 17.56
C VAL A 39 -7.63 5.64 17.08
N THR A 40 -8.64 5.30 17.86
CA THR A 40 -10.05 5.55 17.48
C THR A 40 -10.50 6.94 17.91
N ALA A 41 -11.00 7.75 16.96
CA ALA A 41 -11.75 8.98 17.25
C ALA A 41 -13.26 8.68 17.27
N LEU A 42 -13.81 8.40 18.47
CA LEU A 42 -15.25 8.31 18.79
C LEU A 42 -16.05 7.06 18.30
N PRO A 43 -17.09 6.64 19.06
CA PRO A 43 -17.95 5.51 18.70
C PRO A 43 -19.00 5.95 17.66
N LYS A 44 -18.94 5.39 16.45
CA LYS A 44 -19.96 5.64 15.42
C LYS A 44 -21.19 4.76 15.64
N ARG A 45 -22.32 5.38 16.02
CA ARG A 45 -23.67 4.86 15.82
C ARG A 45 -24.05 4.97 14.33
N ALA A 46 -23.54 4.07 13.51
CA ALA A 46 -23.94 3.92 12.11
C ALA A 46 -23.59 2.51 11.65
N VAL A 47 -24.31 2.01 10.65
CA VAL A 47 -24.08 0.70 9.99
C VAL A 47 -22.59 0.42 9.89
N GLN A 48 -22.14 -0.63 10.57
CA GLN A 48 -20.72 -0.91 10.78
C GLN A 48 -20.17 -1.50 9.48
N GLN A 49 -19.62 -0.65 8.62
CA GLN A 49 -18.79 -1.11 7.51
C GLN A 49 -17.62 -1.93 8.11
N LYS A 50 -17.34 -3.10 7.51
CA LYS A 50 -16.28 -4.00 7.97
C LYS A 50 -14.91 -3.32 7.98
N TYR A 51 -14.67 -2.43 7.00
CA TYR A 51 -13.46 -1.64 6.86
C TYR A 51 -13.78 -0.14 6.79
N GLU A 52 -13.19 0.64 7.69
CA GLU A 52 -13.37 2.10 7.75
C GLU A 52 -12.63 2.81 6.61
N ASP A 53 -13.15 3.95 6.15
CA ASP A 53 -12.52 4.73 5.09
C ASP A 53 -11.20 5.41 5.50
N ALA A 54 -11.05 5.69 6.80
CA ALA A 54 -9.83 6.24 7.37
C ALA A 54 -9.59 5.64 8.74
N MET A 55 -8.33 5.41 9.08
CA MET A 55 -7.91 4.89 10.37
C MET A 55 -6.52 5.39 10.73
N GLN A 56 -6.20 5.34 12.02
CA GLN A 56 -4.89 5.70 12.53
C GLN A 56 -4.33 4.56 13.38
N TYR A 57 -3.05 4.28 13.21
CA TYR A 57 -2.33 3.33 14.04
C TYR A 57 -1.11 4.00 14.66
N GLU A 58 -0.97 3.86 15.97
CA GLU A 58 0.26 4.19 16.69
C GLU A 58 1.10 2.93 16.82
N LEU A 59 2.37 3.01 16.44
CA LEU A 59 3.37 1.96 16.66
C LEU A 59 4.69 2.61 17.07
N LYS A 60 5.61 1.80 17.60
CA LYS A 60 6.96 2.28 17.91
C LYS A 60 7.87 2.00 16.72
N VAL A 61 8.78 2.92 16.45
CA VAL A 61 9.93 2.74 15.55
C VAL A 61 11.17 3.15 16.31
N ASN A 62 12.12 2.23 16.52
CA ASN A 62 13.33 2.49 17.33
C ASN A 62 13.01 3.04 18.74
N GLY A 63 11.91 2.59 19.33
CA GLY A 63 11.44 3.02 20.66
C GLY A 63 10.57 4.29 20.68
N GLU A 64 10.56 5.08 19.60
CA GLU A 64 9.79 6.32 19.50
C GLU A 64 8.39 6.08 18.90
N PRO A 65 7.33 6.73 19.42
CA PRO A 65 5.98 6.58 18.89
C PRO A 65 5.83 7.27 17.54
N VAL A 66 5.20 6.57 16.60
CA VAL A 66 4.88 7.03 15.25
C VAL A 66 3.41 6.77 14.99
N VAL A 67 2.72 7.79 14.46
CA VAL A 67 1.30 7.69 14.08
C VAL A 67 1.17 7.61 12.57
N LEU A 68 0.63 6.49 12.12
CA LEU A 68 0.34 6.20 10.73
C LEU A 68 -1.11 6.59 10.41
N HIS A 69 -1.29 7.57 9.53
CA HIS A 69 -2.59 7.96 9.00
C HIS A 69 -2.85 7.20 7.71
N LEU A 70 -3.92 6.40 7.71
CA LEU A 70 -4.28 5.50 6.60
C LEU A 70 -5.64 5.89 6.03
N GLU A 71 -5.70 5.96 4.70
CA GLU A 71 -6.90 6.21 3.90
C GLU A 71 -7.13 5.03 2.96
N LYS A 72 -8.38 4.57 2.87
CA LYS A 72 -8.75 3.43 2.04
C LYS A 72 -8.45 3.76 0.59
N ASN A 73 -7.72 2.88 -0.10
CA ASN A 73 -7.35 3.09 -1.49
C ASN A 73 -8.52 2.84 -2.45
N LYS A 74 -9.43 3.82 -2.55
CA LYS A 74 -10.63 3.74 -3.39
C LYS A 74 -10.34 3.67 -4.89
N GLY A 75 -9.10 4.00 -5.30
CA GLY A 75 -8.65 3.91 -6.70
C GLY A 75 -7.92 2.60 -7.02
N LEU A 76 -7.87 1.64 -6.08
CA LEU A 76 -7.18 0.36 -6.31
C LEU A 76 -7.87 -0.48 -7.38
N PHE A 77 -9.20 -0.45 -7.41
CA PHE A 77 -10.03 -1.15 -8.38
C PHE A 77 -10.71 -0.11 -9.27
N SER A 78 -10.72 -0.36 -10.59
CA SER A 78 -11.48 0.47 -11.51
C SER A 78 -12.98 0.28 -11.29
N GLU A 79 -13.79 1.27 -11.69
CA GLU A 79 -15.25 1.20 -11.58
C GLU A 79 -15.84 -0.01 -12.33
N ASP A 80 -15.15 -0.48 -13.37
CA ASP A 80 -15.49 -1.60 -14.24
C ASP A 80 -14.66 -2.87 -13.95
N TYR A 81 -14.10 -2.99 -12.74
CA TYR A 81 -13.33 -4.16 -12.34
C TYR A 81 -14.12 -5.46 -12.56
N SER A 82 -13.47 -6.44 -13.20
CA SER A 82 -14.04 -7.76 -13.46
C SER A 82 -12.99 -8.86 -13.28
N GLU A 83 -13.48 -10.03 -12.89
CA GLU A 83 -12.67 -11.22 -12.63
C GLU A 83 -13.08 -12.31 -13.61
N THR A 84 -12.12 -12.86 -14.36
CA THR A 84 -12.38 -13.94 -15.33
C THR A 84 -11.65 -15.20 -14.92
N HIS A 85 -12.37 -16.31 -14.82
CA HIS A 85 -11.83 -17.63 -14.51
C HIS A 85 -12.43 -18.70 -15.44
N TYR A 86 -11.82 -19.88 -15.47
CA TYR A 86 -12.27 -21.00 -16.30
C TYR A 86 -12.80 -22.12 -15.41
N SER A 87 -13.97 -22.66 -15.75
CA SER A 87 -14.48 -23.86 -15.09
C SER A 87 -13.73 -25.11 -15.56
N PRO A 88 -13.86 -26.25 -14.84
CA PRO A 88 -13.15 -27.49 -15.19
C PRO A 88 -13.43 -28.02 -16.61
N ASP A 89 -14.58 -27.67 -17.20
CA ASP A 89 -14.98 -27.97 -18.58
C ASP A 89 -14.45 -26.96 -19.62
N GLY A 90 -13.65 -25.97 -19.20
CA GLY A 90 -12.98 -25.00 -20.06
C GLY A 90 -13.79 -23.77 -20.44
N ARG A 91 -15.00 -23.60 -19.88
CA ARG A 91 -15.83 -22.43 -20.13
C ARG A 91 -15.35 -21.22 -19.35
N GLU A 92 -15.30 -20.08 -20.02
CA GLU A 92 -14.96 -18.78 -19.43
C GLU A 92 -16.13 -18.24 -18.58
N ILE A 93 -15.81 -17.72 -17.40
CA ILE A 93 -16.75 -17.14 -16.44
C ILE A 93 -16.20 -15.79 -15.98
N THR A 94 -16.92 -14.72 -16.32
CA THR A 94 -16.60 -13.35 -15.88
C THR A 94 -17.58 -12.90 -14.79
N THR A 95 -17.05 -12.37 -13.69
CA THR A 95 -17.82 -11.81 -12.57
C THR A 95 -17.44 -10.35 -12.32
N TYR A 96 -18.39 -9.57 -11.79
CA TYR A 96 -18.22 -8.15 -11.48
C TYR A 96 -18.45 -7.94 -9.98
N PRO A 97 -17.46 -8.24 -9.13
CA PRO A 97 -17.59 -8.09 -7.68
C PRO A 97 -17.67 -6.61 -7.30
N SER A 98 -18.47 -6.27 -6.29
CA SER A 98 -18.38 -4.97 -5.63
C SER A 98 -17.16 -4.95 -4.73
N VAL A 99 -16.20 -4.08 -5.03
CA VAL A 99 -14.89 -4.04 -4.37
C VAL A 99 -14.81 -3.00 -3.24
N GLU A 100 -15.93 -2.42 -2.82
CA GLU A 100 -15.95 -1.40 -1.75
C GLU A 100 -15.53 -1.97 -0.37
N ASP A 101 -15.62 -3.30 -0.17
CA ASP A 101 -15.27 -4.01 1.06
C ASP A 101 -13.83 -4.55 1.07
N HIS A 102 -12.86 -3.69 0.74
CA HIS A 102 -11.44 -4.04 0.80
C HIS A 102 -10.68 -3.38 1.97
N CYS A 103 -9.51 -3.96 2.28
CA CYS A 103 -8.67 -3.62 3.43
C CYS A 103 -7.29 -3.06 3.03
N TYR A 104 -7.16 -2.52 1.81
CA TYR A 104 -5.94 -1.87 1.33
C TYR A 104 -6.00 -0.35 1.50
N TYR A 105 -4.93 0.20 2.05
CA TYR A 105 -4.80 1.60 2.43
C TYR A 105 -3.50 2.19 1.91
N HIS A 106 -3.55 3.47 1.54
CA HIS A 106 -2.38 4.29 1.38
C HIS A 106 -2.34 5.30 2.54
N GLY A 107 -1.19 5.90 2.81
CA GLY A 107 -1.08 6.77 3.96
C GLY A 107 0.22 7.50 4.11
N ARG A 108 0.34 8.18 5.24
CA ARG A 108 1.49 9.00 5.63
C ARG A 108 1.66 8.99 7.15
N ILE A 109 2.84 9.37 7.60
CA ILE A 109 3.14 9.59 9.01
C ILE A 109 2.81 11.04 9.37
N HIS A 110 2.28 11.25 10.58
CA HIS A 110 2.03 12.57 11.10
C HIS A 110 3.32 13.40 11.16
N ASN A 111 3.29 14.65 10.70
CA ASN A 111 4.44 15.58 10.68
C ASN A 111 5.66 15.15 9.83
N ASP A 112 5.52 14.17 8.95
CA ASP A 112 6.53 13.83 7.94
C ASP A 112 5.91 13.97 6.54
N ALA A 113 6.22 15.08 5.87
CA ALA A 113 5.62 15.41 4.58
C ALA A 113 6.05 14.48 3.44
N ASP A 114 7.26 13.91 3.56
CA ASP A 114 7.87 13.04 2.55
C ASP A 114 7.59 11.55 2.84
N SER A 115 6.93 11.26 3.96
CA SER A 115 6.47 9.93 4.29
C SER A 115 5.43 9.41 3.29
N THR A 116 5.42 8.09 3.13
CA THR A 116 4.45 7.36 2.31
C THR A 116 4.20 6.02 2.95
N ALA A 117 2.99 5.48 2.82
CA ALA A 117 2.67 4.14 3.30
C ALA A 117 1.73 3.42 2.36
N SER A 118 1.88 2.10 2.29
CA SER A 118 0.99 1.18 1.59
C SER A 118 0.78 -0.02 2.50
N ILE A 119 -0.42 -0.14 3.05
CA ILE A 119 -0.73 -1.07 4.13
C ILE A 119 -1.99 -1.89 3.80
N SER A 120 -1.89 -3.20 3.98
CA SER A 120 -3.00 -4.11 4.13
C SER A 120 -3.36 -4.23 5.62
N ALA A 121 -4.66 -4.14 5.92
CA ALA A 121 -5.21 -4.37 7.26
C ALA A 121 -6.14 -5.60 7.28
N CYS A 122 -5.98 -6.53 6.33
CA CYS A 122 -6.89 -7.66 6.14
C CYS A 122 -6.76 -8.74 7.22
N ASP A 123 -5.54 -8.98 7.70
CA ASP A 123 -5.19 -9.96 8.73
C ASP A 123 -4.00 -9.43 9.53
N GLY A 124 -4.27 -8.41 10.34
CA GLY A 124 -3.22 -7.56 10.92
C GLY A 124 -2.63 -6.57 9.90
N LEU A 125 -1.66 -5.78 10.35
CA LEU A 125 -0.98 -4.80 9.49
C LEU A 125 0.15 -5.46 8.71
N LYS A 126 0.13 -5.31 7.39
CA LYS A 126 1.19 -5.76 6.49
C LYS A 126 1.47 -4.72 5.41
N GLY A 127 2.74 -4.46 5.11
CA GLY A 127 3.11 -3.56 4.02
C GLY A 127 4.39 -2.79 4.33
N TYR A 128 4.46 -1.54 3.87
CA TYR A 128 5.60 -0.68 4.12
C TYR A 128 5.20 0.75 4.44
N PHE A 129 6.10 1.48 5.08
CA PHE A 129 6.04 2.92 5.22
C PHE A 129 7.43 3.55 5.16
N LYS A 130 7.49 4.82 4.80
CA LYS A 130 8.70 5.64 4.84
C LYS A 130 8.64 6.61 6.00
N LEU A 131 9.72 6.71 6.75
CA LEU A 131 9.90 7.66 7.85
C LEU A 131 11.29 8.28 7.71
N GLN A 132 11.38 9.61 7.61
CA GLN A 132 12.64 10.34 7.51
C GLN A 132 13.58 9.82 6.41
N GLY A 133 13.02 9.40 5.27
CA GLY A 133 13.78 8.86 4.13
C GLY A 133 14.05 7.35 4.19
N GLU A 134 13.92 6.73 5.35
CA GLU A 134 14.14 5.29 5.56
C GLU A 134 12.86 4.49 5.30
N THR A 135 13.00 3.29 4.73
CA THR A 135 11.86 2.40 4.42
C THR A 135 11.77 1.28 5.44
N TYR A 136 10.59 1.13 6.04
CA TYR A 136 10.28 0.10 7.02
C TYR A 136 9.25 -0.86 6.43
N LEU A 137 9.45 -2.15 6.69
CA LEU A 137 8.49 -3.21 6.37
C LEU A 137 7.78 -3.64 7.66
N ILE A 138 6.47 -3.86 7.58
CA ILE A 138 5.68 -4.42 8.67
C ILE A 138 5.01 -5.71 8.19
N GLU A 139 5.10 -6.75 9.01
CA GLU A 139 4.38 -8.00 8.81
C GLU A 139 3.86 -8.57 10.13
N PRO A 140 2.73 -9.31 10.10
CA PRO A 140 2.26 -10.05 11.26
C PRO A 140 3.25 -11.15 11.66
N LEU A 141 3.44 -11.35 12.96
CA LEU A 141 4.20 -12.49 13.47
C LEU A 141 3.43 -13.79 13.23
N LYS A 142 4.16 -14.85 12.85
CA LYS A 142 3.61 -16.21 12.84
C LYS A 142 3.41 -16.66 14.29
N LEU A 143 2.18 -17.04 14.63
CA LEU A 143 1.85 -17.67 15.91
C LEU A 143 2.24 -19.16 15.92
#